data_AF-A0A7C5S0K5-F1
#
_entry.id   AF-A0A7C5S0K5-F1
#
_cell.length_a   1.000
_cell.length_b   1.000
_cell.length_c   1.000
_cell.angle_alpha   90.00
_cell.angle_beta   90.00
_cell.angle_gamma   90.00
#
_symmetry.space_group_name_H-M   'P 1'
#
loop_
_entity.id
_entity.type
_entity.pdbx_description
1 polymer ?
#
loop_
_entity_poly.entity_id
_entity_poly.type
_entity_poly.pdbx_seq_one_letter_code
_entity_poly.pdbx_strand_id
1 'polypeptide(L)'
;MLMPVVRQSIYAPSLSIHKVQLTFAITVYCDNYFHLRSMGEIRIPHNVSLIVSILYSREEMLQQAMNLLNDRFFGGELLSFSQLFDFSDYYNEELGTPIYRRFWRADRLFPRDSLADVKSQTNEMERQYIREGKRQFNLDPGFLSAENFILATTKNYTHRIYLRDGIYADLTLVYKEKGFRTLEWTYPDYAGEEIRNLLRMERERYLGLLRE
;
A
#
# COMPACT_ATOMS: atom_id res chain seq x y z
N MET A 1 42.98 20.05 67.06
CA MET A 1 43.04 18.86 67.95
C MET A 1 41.69 18.78 68.66
N LEU A 2 41.14 17.58 68.93
CA LEU A 2 39.78 17.22 69.42
C LEU A 2 38.96 16.58 68.26
N MET A 3 38.96 15.25 68.09
CA MET A 3 38.28 14.16 68.83
C MET A 3 36.74 14.09 68.62
N PRO A 4 36.17 12.88 68.45
CA PRO A 4 34.85 12.67 67.84
C PRO A 4 33.71 12.65 68.86
N VAL A 5 32.50 12.96 68.38
CA VAL A 5 31.25 12.96 69.16
C VAL A 5 30.48 11.65 68.90
N VAL A 6 30.17 10.92 69.96
CA VAL A 6 29.11 9.88 69.95
C VAL A 6 28.18 10.06 71.15
N ARG A 7 26.90 10.27 70.81
CA ARG A 7 25.63 10.02 71.53
C ARG A 7 25.41 10.62 72.92
N GLN A 8 24.30 11.34 73.05
CA GLN A 8 23.17 10.86 73.85
C GLN A 8 21.84 11.54 73.46
N SER A 9 20.78 10.76 73.68
CA SER A 9 19.37 10.97 73.34
C SER A 9 18.67 11.82 74.39
N ILE A 10 17.77 12.73 74.00
CA ILE A 10 16.65 13.14 74.85
C ILE A 10 15.36 13.24 74.01
N TYR A 11 14.33 12.63 74.58
CA TYR A 11 12.95 12.42 74.15
C TYR A 11 12.19 13.65 73.62
N ALA A 12 11.30 13.42 72.66
CA ALA A 12 9.98 14.06 72.63
C ALA A 12 8.91 13.02 72.21
N PRO A 13 7.70 13.08 72.80
CA PRO A 13 6.76 11.97 72.84
C PRO A 13 5.66 12.03 71.75
N SER A 14 5.11 10.85 71.45
CA SER A 14 3.69 10.49 71.21
C SER A 14 2.73 11.53 70.62
N LEU A 15 1.75 11.24 69.76
CA LEU A 15 1.28 10.10 68.97
C LEU A 15 0.09 10.67 68.18
N SER A 16 -0.25 10.03 67.05
CA SER A 16 -1.58 10.03 66.39
C SER A 16 -2.18 11.39 66.01
N ILE A 17 -2.73 11.63 64.82
CA ILE A 17 -3.73 10.88 64.08
C ILE A 17 -3.66 11.50 62.66
N HIS A 18 -3.27 10.74 61.61
CA HIS A 18 -3.55 11.01 60.18
C HIS A 18 -2.84 10.00 59.28
N LYS A 19 -3.07 8.70 59.51
CA LYS A 19 -2.58 7.64 58.61
C LYS A 19 -3.59 6.54 58.29
N VAL A 20 -4.89 6.79 58.53
CA VAL A 20 -5.97 5.80 58.28
C VAL A 20 -7.09 6.39 57.42
N GLN A 21 -6.75 7.24 56.44
CA GLN A 21 -7.69 7.63 55.38
C GLN A 21 -7.07 7.66 53.99
N LEU A 22 -5.89 7.04 53.80
CA LEU A 22 -5.26 6.91 52.48
C LEU A 22 -5.08 5.45 52.02
N THR A 23 -5.82 4.52 52.64
CA THR A 23 -5.78 3.10 52.23
C THR A 23 -7.15 2.58 51.79
N PHE A 24 -8.23 3.32 52.03
CA PHE A 24 -9.58 2.96 51.55
C PHE A 24 -10.01 3.66 50.25
N ALA A 25 -9.18 4.55 49.69
CA ALA A 25 -9.44 5.19 48.40
C ALA A 25 -8.76 4.49 47.21
N ILE A 26 -7.94 3.45 47.45
CA ILE A 26 -7.24 2.72 46.38
C ILE A 26 -7.96 1.42 46.00
N THR A 27 -8.84 0.88 46.85
CA THR A 27 -9.52 -0.39 46.56
C THR A 27 -10.87 -0.24 45.85
N VAL A 28 -11.46 0.97 45.77
CA VAL A 28 -12.75 1.19 45.06
C VAL A 28 -12.55 1.82 43.67
N TYR A 29 -11.32 2.16 43.28
CA TYR A 29 -10.99 2.58 41.92
C TYR A 29 -10.43 1.45 41.03
N CYS A 30 -10.46 0.20 41.49
CA CYS A 30 -9.97 -0.95 40.73
C CYS A 30 -11.07 -1.81 40.09
N ASP A 31 -12.35 -1.58 40.40
CA ASP A 31 -13.45 -2.45 39.93
C ASP A 31 -14.22 -1.94 38.71
N ASN A 32 -13.79 -0.86 38.05
CA ASN A 32 -14.45 -0.33 36.85
C ASN A 32 -13.62 -0.40 35.55
N TYR A 33 -12.47 -1.10 35.55
CA TYR A 33 -11.68 -1.32 34.32
C TYR A 33 -11.89 -2.68 33.66
N PHE A 34 -12.88 -3.45 34.10
CA PHE A 34 -13.37 -4.62 33.36
C PHE A 34 -14.39 -4.19 32.29
N HIS A 35 -13.90 -3.55 31.22
CA HIS A 35 -14.46 -3.57 29.86
C HIS A 35 -13.80 -2.53 28.91
N LEU A 36 -12.49 -2.30 29.02
CA LEU A 36 -11.75 -1.84 27.85
C LEU A 36 -11.69 -3.01 26.86
N ARG A 37 -12.69 -3.12 25.98
CA ARG A 37 -12.54 -3.88 24.73
C ARG A 37 -11.18 -3.48 24.15
N SER A 38 -10.27 -4.43 23.98
CA SER A 38 -8.88 -4.13 23.60
C SER A 38 -8.87 -3.17 22.42
N MET A 39 -8.34 -1.96 22.62
CA MET A 39 -8.07 -1.06 21.50
C MET A 39 -7.20 -1.80 20.49
N GLY A 40 -7.50 -1.66 19.20
CA GLY A 40 -6.73 -2.32 18.16
C GLY A 40 -5.25 -1.91 18.24
N GLU A 41 -4.36 -2.90 18.29
CA GLU A 41 -2.92 -2.66 18.26
C GLU A 41 -2.49 -2.14 16.89
N ILE A 42 -1.73 -1.04 16.87
CA ILE A 42 -1.15 -0.51 15.64
C ILE A 42 -0.10 -1.50 15.13
N ARG A 43 -0.24 -1.95 13.89
CA ARG A 43 0.70 -2.86 13.24
C ARG A 43 0.99 -2.39 11.82
N ILE A 44 2.26 -2.49 11.41
CA ILE A 44 2.65 -2.27 10.02
C ILE A 44 2.12 -3.47 9.21
N PRO A 45 1.36 -3.23 8.12
CA PRO A 45 0.83 -4.32 7.30
C PRO A 45 1.94 -4.99 6.48
N HIS A 46 1.67 -6.20 6.01
CA HIS A 46 2.56 -6.87 5.05
C HIS A 46 2.77 -6.02 3.79
N ASN A 47 4.00 -6.08 3.27
CA ASN A 47 4.35 -5.58 1.94
C ASN A 47 3.48 -6.27 0.87
N VAL A 48 3.30 -5.60 -0.26
CA VAL A 48 2.38 -5.97 -1.34
C VAL A 48 3.11 -6.15 -2.67
N SER A 49 2.50 -6.88 -3.59
CA SER A 49 3.06 -7.11 -4.92
C SER A 49 2.78 -5.91 -5.82
N LEU A 50 3.82 -5.43 -6.53
CA LEU A 50 3.69 -4.38 -7.54
C LEU A 50 3.39 -5.02 -8.90
N ILE A 51 2.27 -4.63 -9.49
CA ILE A 51 1.88 -4.97 -10.86
C ILE A 51 1.70 -3.67 -11.65
N VAL A 52 2.29 -3.59 -12.83
CA VAL A 52 2.17 -2.44 -13.73
C VAL A 52 1.47 -2.86 -15.01
N SER A 53 0.35 -2.21 -15.33
CA SER A 53 -0.28 -2.32 -16.65
C SER A 53 0.47 -1.44 -17.63
N ILE A 54 0.84 -2.01 -18.77
CA ILE A 54 1.59 -1.35 -19.83
C ILE A 54 0.69 -1.29 -21.07
N LEU A 55 0.35 -0.07 -21.52
CA LEU A 55 -0.27 0.15 -22.83
C LEU A 55 0.77 0.62 -23.82
N TYR A 56 0.78 0.04 -25.01
CA TYR A 56 1.77 0.31 -26.04
C TYR A 56 1.23 -0.02 -27.44
N SER A 57 1.79 0.58 -28.49
CA SER A 57 1.41 0.31 -29.89
C SER A 57 2.51 -0.38 -30.71
N ARG A 58 3.76 -0.32 -30.23
CA ARG A 58 4.94 -0.89 -30.90
C ARG A 58 5.73 -1.75 -29.92
N GLU A 59 6.09 -2.96 -30.32
CA GLU A 59 6.83 -3.92 -29.48
C GLU A 59 8.16 -3.35 -28.95
N GLU A 60 8.84 -2.50 -29.71
CA GLU A 60 10.01 -1.78 -29.24
C GLU A 60 9.71 -0.96 -27.98
N MET A 61 8.56 -0.29 -27.91
CA MET A 61 8.17 0.53 -26.76
C MET A 61 7.79 -0.33 -25.55
N LEU A 62 7.23 -1.52 -25.77
CA LEU A 62 7.06 -2.50 -24.68
C LEU A 62 8.42 -2.89 -24.09
N GLN A 63 9.41 -3.19 -24.95
CA GLN A 63 10.76 -3.55 -24.49
C GLN A 63 11.42 -2.41 -23.71
N GLN A 64 11.29 -1.17 -24.18
CA GLN A 64 11.80 0.00 -23.47
C GLN A 64 11.11 0.17 -22.10
N ALA A 65 9.79 0.06 -22.05
CA ALA A 65 9.04 0.12 -20.80
C ALA A 65 9.51 -0.96 -19.80
N MET A 66 9.69 -2.20 -20.25
CA MET A 66 10.21 -3.28 -19.41
C MET A 66 11.61 -3.00 -18.85
N ASN A 67 12.52 -2.48 -19.69
CA ASN A 67 13.86 -2.16 -19.24
C ASN A 67 13.83 -1.10 -18.13
N LEU A 68 13.04 -0.03 -18.30
CA LEU A 68 12.86 1.01 -17.27
C LEU A 68 12.29 0.47 -15.97
N LEU A 69 11.28 -0.41 -16.06
CA LEU A 69 10.65 -1.03 -14.89
C LEU A 69 11.67 -1.93 -14.16
N ASN A 70 12.38 -2.78 -14.89
CA ASN A 70 13.39 -3.67 -14.32
C ASN A 70 14.53 -2.89 -13.67
N ASP A 71 15.03 -1.85 -14.31
CA ASP A 71 16.12 -1.01 -13.79
C ASP A 71 15.67 -0.24 -12.53
N ARG A 72 14.46 0.33 -12.54
CA ARG A 72 13.96 1.11 -11.39
C ARG A 72 13.57 0.23 -10.21
N PHE A 73 12.95 -0.91 -10.47
CA PHE A 73 12.32 -1.74 -9.44
C PHE A 73 13.12 -3.01 -9.12
N PHE A 74 14.35 -3.11 -9.62
CA PHE A 74 15.31 -4.16 -9.34
C PHE A 74 14.85 -5.55 -9.80
N GLY A 75 14.28 -5.61 -11.01
CA GLY A 75 13.84 -6.83 -11.65
C GLY A 75 12.34 -7.13 -11.53
N GLY A 76 11.87 -7.91 -12.49
CA GLY A 76 10.50 -8.38 -12.61
C GLY A 76 10.28 -9.14 -13.90
N GLU A 77 9.04 -9.58 -14.11
CA GLU A 77 8.67 -10.40 -15.27
C GLU A 77 7.38 -9.91 -15.93
N LEU A 78 7.29 -10.13 -17.25
CA LEU A 78 6.03 -10.03 -17.96
C LEU A 78 5.14 -11.20 -17.60
N LEU A 79 3.87 -10.90 -17.35
CA LEU A 79 2.86 -11.92 -17.16
C LEU A 79 2.40 -12.48 -18.51
N SER A 80 1.93 -13.74 -18.48
CA SER A 80 1.34 -14.46 -19.61
C SER A 80 -0.06 -13.92 -19.93
N PHE A 81 -0.13 -12.65 -20.32
CA PHE A 81 -1.33 -11.94 -20.72
C PHE A 81 -0.95 -10.95 -21.80
N SER A 82 -1.63 -11.00 -22.95
CA SER A 82 -1.56 -9.98 -23.99
C SER A 82 -2.96 -9.78 -24.56
N GLN A 83 -3.39 -8.54 -24.65
CA GLN A 83 -4.74 -8.21 -25.12
C GLN A 83 -4.69 -6.98 -26.02
N LEU A 84 -5.48 -6.98 -27.09
CA LEU A 84 -5.83 -5.75 -27.78
C LEU A 84 -6.60 -4.85 -26.80
N PHE A 85 -6.20 -3.59 -26.68
CA PHE A 85 -6.88 -2.62 -25.83
C PHE A 85 -7.87 -1.81 -26.69
N ASP A 86 -9.14 -2.18 -26.64
CA ASP A 86 -10.25 -1.59 -27.40
C ASP A 86 -11.31 -0.92 -26.52
N PHE A 87 -11.01 -0.70 -25.24
CA PHE A 87 -11.94 -0.13 -24.26
C PHE A 87 -12.10 1.40 -24.36
N SER A 88 -11.15 2.10 -24.97
CA SER A 88 -11.18 3.56 -25.09
C SER A 88 -10.25 4.08 -26.17
N ASP A 89 -10.71 5.08 -26.92
CA ASP A 89 -9.89 5.80 -27.90
C ASP A 89 -8.99 6.87 -27.28
N TYR A 90 -9.07 7.08 -25.96
CA TYR A 90 -8.36 8.14 -25.23
C TYR A 90 -6.85 8.17 -25.49
N TYR A 91 -6.23 7.01 -25.70
CA TYR A 91 -4.79 6.88 -25.88
C TYR A 91 -4.35 6.86 -27.35
N ASN A 92 -5.29 6.83 -28.32
CA ASN A 92 -4.98 6.56 -29.73
C ASN A 92 -4.06 7.63 -30.34
N GLU A 93 -4.34 8.91 -30.09
CA GLU A 93 -3.55 10.01 -30.65
C GLU A 93 -2.14 10.09 -30.05
N GLU A 94 -1.99 9.70 -28.78
CA GLU A 94 -0.73 9.73 -28.05
C GLU A 94 0.14 8.51 -28.40
N LEU A 95 -0.39 7.30 -28.18
CA LEU A 95 0.38 6.06 -28.31
C LEU A 95 0.47 5.56 -29.76
N GLY A 96 -0.49 5.92 -30.61
CA GLY A 96 -0.72 5.29 -31.90
C GLY A 96 -1.56 4.01 -31.78
N THR A 97 -2.00 3.47 -32.92
CA THR A 97 -2.93 2.34 -33.00
C THR A 97 -2.38 1.21 -33.90
N PRO A 98 -2.73 -0.07 -33.65
CA PRO A 98 -3.53 -0.56 -32.53
C PRO A 98 -2.77 -0.48 -31.19
N ILE A 99 -3.51 -0.43 -30.08
CA ILE A 99 -2.94 -0.44 -28.72
C ILE A 99 -3.10 -1.84 -28.14
N TYR A 100 -2.04 -2.32 -27.51
CA TYR A 100 -1.98 -3.58 -26.79
C TYR A 100 -1.71 -3.34 -25.30
N ARG A 101 -2.13 -4.29 -24.48
CA ARG A 101 -1.89 -4.33 -23.04
C ARG A 101 -1.04 -5.54 -22.66
N ARG A 102 -0.03 -5.29 -21.84
CA ARG A 102 0.67 -6.31 -21.05
C ARG A 102 0.65 -5.94 -19.57
N PHE A 103 0.89 -6.92 -18.71
CA PHE A 103 1.18 -6.68 -17.31
C PHE A 103 2.60 -7.14 -16.99
N TRP A 104 3.28 -6.35 -16.17
CA TRP A 104 4.59 -6.66 -15.59
C TRP A 104 4.46 -6.72 -14.07
N ARG A 105 5.14 -7.67 -13.41
CA ARG A 105 5.19 -7.79 -11.95
C ARG A 105 6.63 -7.70 -11.48
N ALA A 106 6.87 -6.88 -10.45
CA ALA A 106 8.17 -6.85 -9.77
C ALA A 106 8.47 -8.18 -9.06
N ASP A 107 9.75 -8.51 -8.89
CA ASP A 107 10.15 -9.72 -8.16
C ASP A 107 10.06 -9.53 -6.63
N ARG A 108 10.30 -8.31 -6.15
CA ARG A 108 10.22 -7.95 -4.73
C ARG A 108 8.83 -7.42 -4.33
N LEU A 109 8.54 -7.54 -3.03
CA LEU A 109 7.38 -6.88 -2.41
C LEU A 109 7.71 -5.43 -2.01
N PHE A 110 6.67 -4.60 -1.92
CA PHE A 110 6.77 -3.17 -1.63
C PHE A 110 5.98 -2.76 -0.38
N PRO A 111 6.47 -1.81 0.43
CA PRO A 111 5.68 -1.18 1.48
C PRO A 111 4.40 -0.54 0.92
N ARG A 112 3.26 -0.70 1.60
CA ARG A 112 1.95 -0.23 1.08
C ARG A 112 1.88 1.29 0.90
N ASP A 113 2.59 2.03 1.72
CA ASP A 113 2.69 3.50 1.70
C ASP A 113 3.61 4.06 0.59
N SER A 114 4.32 3.18 -0.12
CA SER A 114 5.18 3.58 -1.25
C SER A 114 4.45 3.77 -2.58
N LEU A 115 3.13 3.52 -2.65
CA LEU A 115 2.37 3.56 -3.91
C LEU A 115 2.45 4.93 -4.62
N ALA A 116 2.48 6.02 -3.85
CA ALA A 116 2.64 7.37 -4.39
C ALA A 116 4.01 7.60 -5.05
N ASP A 117 5.08 7.06 -4.46
CA ASP A 117 6.43 7.12 -5.05
C ASP A 117 6.49 6.31 -6.33
N VAL A 118 5.92 5.10 -6.32
CA VAL A 118 5.87 4.23 -7.49
C VAL A 118 5.18 4.95 -8.65
N LYS A 119 4.02 5.58 -8.44
CA LYS A 119 3.35 6.35 -9.50
C LYS A 119 4.16 7.55 -9.98
N SER A 120 4.82 8.25 -9.06
CA SER A 120 5.69 9.36 -9.43
C SER A 120 6.86 8.90 -10.31
N GLN A 121 7.44 7.74 -9.99
CA GLN A 121 8.52 7.12 -10.76
C GLN A 121 8.03 6.62 -12.13
N THR A 122 6.87 5.97 -12.23
CA THR A 122 6.34 5.53 -13.54
C THR A 122 5.92 6.70 -14.42
N ASN A 123 5.36 7.77 -13.84
CA ASN A 123 5.06 8.99 -14.57
C ASN A 123 6.34 9.65 -15.14
N GLU A 124 7.46 9.57 -14.39
CA GLU A 124 8.75 10.07 -14.89
C GLU A 124 9.28 9.23 -16.05
N MET A 125 9.15 7.90 -15.98
CA MET A 125 9.51 7.01 -17.10
C MET A 125 8.72 7.33 -18.37
N GLU A 126 7.41 7.56 -18.25
CA GLU A 126 6.59 7.98 -19.39
C GLU A 126 7.08 9.31 -19.98
N ARG A 127 7.42 10.29 -19.11
CA ARG A 127 7.93 11.61 -19.54
C ARG A 127 9.25 11.51 -20.30
N GLN A 128 10.16 10.66 -19.84
CA GLN A 128 11.48 10.47 -20.47
C GLN A 128 11.39 9.99 -21.93
N TYR A 129 10.28 9.35 -22.30
CA TYR A 129 10.07 8.80 -23.63
C TYR A 129 9.14 9.64 -24.52
N ILE A 130 8.66 10.80 -24.06
CA ILE A 130 7.80 11.66 -24.88
C ILE A 130 8.51 12.04 -26.19
N ARG A 131 7.82 11.86 -27.32
CA ARG A 131 8.25 12.29 -28.65
C ARG A 131 7.20 13.21 -29.23
N GLU A 132 7.60 14.40 -29.67
CA GLU A 132 6.68 15.37 -30.29
C GLU A 132 5.43 15.67 -29.41
N GLY A 133 5.62 15.70 -28.09
CA GLY A 133 4.54 15.93 -27.12
C GLY A 133 3.64 14.72 -26.84
N LYS A 134 3.93 13.55 -27.42
CA LYS A 134 3.13 12.32 -27.28
C LYS A 134 3.87 11.26 -26.46
N ARG A 135 3.17 10.64 -25.51
CA ARG A 135 3.68 9.46 -24.79
C ARG A 135 3.85 8.29 -25.74
N GLN A 136 4.81 7.42 -25.46
CA GLN A 136 5.10 6.26 -26.33
C GLN A 136 4.61 4.94 -25.71
N PHE A 137 4.30 4.96 -24.42
CA PHE A 137 3.62 3.92 -23.67
C PHE A 137 2.94 4.58 -22.45
N ASN A 138 2.03 3.86 -21.80
CA ASN A 138 1.39 4.26 -20.54
C ASN A 138 1.64 3.18 -19.48
N LEU A 139 1.99 3.59 -18.27
CA LEU A 139 2.33 2.76 -17.11
C LEU A 139 1.37 3.08 -15.95
N ASP A 140 0.48 2.14 -15.68
CA ASP A 140 -0.44 2.20 -14.55
C ASP A 140 -0.01 1.21 -13.45
N PRO A 141 0.76 1.67 -12.44
CA PRO A 141 1.13 0.84 -11.32
C PRO A 141 -0.04 0.61 -10.37
N GLY A 142 -0.15 -0.62 -9.89
CA GLY A 142 -1.08 -1.02 -8.85
C GLY A 142 -0.46 -1.99 -7.86
N PHE A 143 -0.97 -1.95 -6.64
CA PHE A 143 -0.60 -2.87 -5.58
C PHE A 143 -1.65 -3.97 -5.44
N LEU A 144 -1.15 -5.21 -5.49
CA LEU A 144 -1.90 -6.42 -5.23
C LEU A 144 -1.62 -6.89 -3.80
N SER A 145 -2.69 -6.98 -3.02
CA SER A 145 -2.67 -7.49 -1.65
C SER A 145 -3.55 -8.74 -1.51
N ALA A 146 -3.67 -9.26 -0.29
CA ALA A 146 -4.57 -10.39 -0.02
C ALA A 146 -6.04 -9.96 -0.14
N GLU A 147 -6.32 -8.68 0.08
CA GLU A 147 -7.66 -8.13 0.22
C GLU A 147 -8.18 -7.45 -1.07
N ASN A 148 -7.29 -6.85 -1.85
CA ASN A 148 -7.68 -5.97 -2.95
C ASN A 148 -6.56 -5.76 -3.99
N PHE A 149 -6.95 -5.13 -5.09
CA PHE A 149 -6.06 -4.53 -6.07
C PHE A 149 -6.35 -3.03 -6.16
N ILE A 150 -5.32 -2.22 -5.94
CA ILE A 150 -5.40 -0.75 -5.88
C ILE A 150 -4.51 -0.16 -6.96
N LEU A 151 -5.04 0.71 -7.82
CA LEU A 151 -4.26 1.47 -8.79
C LEU A 151 -3.84 2.83 -8.21
N ALA A 152 -2.69 3.33 -8.65
CA ALA A 152 -2.27 4.70 -8.36
C ALA A 152 -2.68 5.64 -9.48
N THR A 153 -3.20 6.82 -9.14
CA THR A 153 -3.67 7.80 -10.12
C THR A 153 -3.44 9.24 -9.66
N THR A 154 -3.27 10.14 -10.62
CA THR A 154 -3.21 11.60 -10.39
C THR A 154 -4.58 12.26 -10.44
N LYS A 155 -5.62 11.52 -10.85
CA LYS A 155 -6.98 12.05 -11.05
C LYS A 155 -7.77 11.84 -9.75
N ASN A 156 -8.21 12.91 -9.10
CA ASN A 156 -9.12 12.81 -7.97
C ASN A 156 -10.53 12.34 -8.44
N TYR A 157 -11.23 11.55 -7.62
CA TYR A 157 -12.63 11.17 -7.84
C TYR A 157 -13.27 10.69 -6.51
N THR A 158 -14.60 10.51 -6.50
CA THR A 158 -15.40 10.31 -5.27
C THR A 158 -14.92 9.18 -4.35
N HIS A 159 -14.41 8.08 -4.90
CA HIS A 159 -13.95 6.90 -4.15
C HIS A 159 -12.43 6.87 -3.91
N ARG A 160 -11.69 7.83 -4.47
CA ARG A 160 -10.23 7.80 -4.49
C ARG A 160 -9.67 8.45 -3.24
N ILE A 161 -8.79 7.74 -2.56
CA ILE A 161 -8.20 8.18 -1.29
C ILE A 161 -6.89 8.90 -1.60
N TYR A 162 -6.76 10.14 -1.16
CA TYR A 162 -5.50 10.87 -1.27
C TYR A 162 -4.39 10.17 -0.47
N LEU A 163 -3.24 9.96 -1.11
CA LEU A 163 -2.05 9.42 -0.45
C LEU A 163 -1.12 10.57 -0.05
N ARG A 164 -0.49 11.19 -1.05
CA ARG A 164 0.40 12.37 -0.97
C ARG A 164 0.81 12.81 -2.38
N ASP A 165 1.42 13.98 -2.50
CA ASP A 165 2.08 14.46 -3.73
C ASP A 165 1.19 14.49 -4.99
N GLY A 166 -0.12 14.70 -4.77
CA GLY A 166 -1.13 14.68 -5.84
C GLY A 166 -1.51 13.28 -6.34
N ILE A 167 -1.03 12.23 -5.68
CA ILE A 167 -1.36 10.84 -5.99
C ILE A 167 -2.47 10.33 -5.07
N TYR A 168 -3.39 9.59 -5.67
CA TYR A 168 -4.53 8.95 -5.04
C TYR A 168 -4.47 7.44 -5.26
N ALA A 169 -4.97 6.69 -4.27
CA ALA A 169 -5.28 5.28 -4.38
C ALA A 169 -6.71 5.10 -4.91
N ASP A 170 -6.84 4.36 -6.00
CA ASP A 170 -8.11 3.89 -6.55
C ASP A 170 -8.31 2.44 -6.12
N LEU A 171 -9.28 2.19 -5.23
CA LEU A 171 -9.68 0.82 -4.88
C LEU A 171 -10.38 0.20 -6.09
N THR A 172 -9.64 -0.49 -6.94
CA THR A 172 -10.11 -0.92 -8.26
C THR A 172 -10.85 -2.26 -8.19
N LEU A 173 -10.37 -3.23 -7.40
CA LEU A 173 -11.01 -4.53 -7.21
C LEU A 173 -10.88 -4.99 -5.75
N VAL A 174 -11.87 -5.73 -5.26
CA VAL A 174 -11.83 -6.37 -3.93
C VAL A 174 -11.84 -7.89 -4.06
N TYR A 175 -11.07 -8.59 -3.25
CA TYR A 175 -11.07 -10.04 -3.24
C TYR A 175 -12.15 -10.58 -2.28
N LYS A 176 -13.16 -11.24 -2.83
CA LYS A 176 -14.27 -11.84 -2.06
C LYS A 176 -14.80 -13.08 -2.77
N GLU A 177 -15.21 -14.08 -1.99
CA GLU A 177 -15.79 -15.33 -2.53
C GLU A 177 -14.85 -15.98 -3.57
N LYS A 178 -13.57 -16.11 -3.21
CA LYS A 178 -12.50 -16.75 -4.01
C LYS A 178 -12.17 -16.07 -5.36
N GLY A 179 -12.53 -14.80 -5.54
CA GLY A 179 -12.16 -14.06 -6.74
C GLY A 179 -12.13 -12.55 -6.56
N PHE A 180 -11.54 -11.85 -7.52
CA PHE A 180 -11.65 -10.40 -7.59
C PHE A 180 -13.03 -10.00 -8.10
N ARG A 181 -13.68 -9.10 -7.35
CA ARG A 181 -14.99 -8.52 -7.63
C ARG A 181 -14.83 -7.07 -8.03
N THR A 182 -15.61 -6.68 -9.01
CA THR A 182 -15.75 -5.31 -9.45
C THR A 182 -16.54 -4.51 -8.43
N LEU A 183 -16.33 -3.20 -8.45
CA LEU A 183 -17.04 -2.18 -7.72
C LEU A 183 -17.75 -1.29 -8.75
N GLU A 184 -18.65 -0.44 -8.28
CA GLU A 184 -19.45 0.46 -9.15
C GLU A 184 -18.59 1.40 -10.00
N TRP A 185 -17.36 1.66 -9.56
CA TRP A 185 -16.38 2.53 -10.22
C TRP A 185 -15.20 1.79 -10.86
N THR A 186 -15.18 0.45 -10.85
CA THR A 186 -14.08 -0.30 -11.49
C THR A 186 -14.03 0.05 -12.97
N TYR A 187 -12.84 0.39 -13.48
CA TYR A 187 -12.68 0.68 -14.89
C TYR A 187 -13.11 -0.50 -15.76
N PRO A 188 -13.82 -0.29 -16.89
CA PRO A 188 -14.36 -1.37 -17.72
C PRO A 188 -13.31 -2.39 -18.18
N ASP A 189 -12.11 -1.91 -18.49
CA ASP A 189 -10.96 -2.71 -18.89
C ASP A 189 -10.46 -3.63 -17.77
N TYR A 190 -10.55 -3.22 -16.50
CA TYR A 190 -10.21 -4.08 -15.34
C TYR A 190 -11.36 -5.00 -14.90
N ALA A 191 -12.59 -4.76 -15.38
CA ALA A 191 -13.75 -5.58 -15.03
C ALA A 191 -13.77 -6.94 -15.74
N GLY A 192 -13.03 -7.07 -16.85
CA GLY A 192 -12.92 -8.28 -17.66
C GLY A 192 -12.50 -9.51 -16.85
N GLU A 193 -13.04 -10.68 -17.22
CA GLU A 193 -12.76 -11.93 -16.52
C GLU A 193 -11.28 -12.33 -16.63
N GLU A 194 -10.65 -12.05 -17.76
CA GLU A 194 -9.25 -12.36 -18.04
C GLU A 194 -8.31 -11.64 -17.06
N ILE A 195 -8.54 -10.33 -16.83
CA ILE A 195 -7.75 -9.54 -15.88
C ILE A 195 -8.03 -9.97 -14.44
N ARG A 196 -9.29 -10.23 -14.08
CA ARG A 196 -9.62 -10.71 -12.74
C ARG A 196 -9.01 -12.08 -12.45
N ASN A 197 -8.95 -12.97 -13.45
CA ASN A 197 -8.30 -14.27 -13.35
C ASN A 197 -6.77 -14.15 -13.27
N LEU A 198 -6.16 -13.27 -14.07
CA LEU A 198 -4.74 -12.96 -13.98
C LEU A 198 -4.36 -12.50 -12.57
N LEU A 199 -5.05 -11.48 -12.05
CA LEU A 199 -4.79 -10.94 -10.71
C LEU A 199 -5.06 -11.99 -9.62
N ARG A 200 -6.06 -12.86 -9.79
CA ARG A 200 -6.30 -13.99 -8.88
C ARG A 200 -5.11 -14.94 -8.84
N MET A 201 -4.52 -15.29 -9.98
CA MET A 201 -3.33 -16.16 -10.02
C MET A 201 -2.13 -15.49 -9.37
N GLU A 202 -1.87 -14.21 -9.68
CA GLU A 202 -0.79 -13.46 -9.04
C GLU A 202 -1.01 -13.27 -7.53
N ARG A 203 -2.26 -13.23 -7.07
CA ARG A 203 -2.56 -13.18 -5.64
C ARG A 203 -2.16 -14.49 -4.95
N GLU A 204 -2.43 -15.64 -5.55
CA GLU A 204 -1.99 -16.93 -4.97
C GLU A 204 -0.46 -17.01 -4.91
N ARG A 205 0.24 -16.52 -5.95
CA ARG A 205 1.71 -16.40 -5.93
C ARG A 205 2.18 -15.48 -4.80
N TYR A 206 1.59 -14.30 -4.67
CA TYR A 206 1.88 -13.35 -3.59
C TYR A 206 1.66 -13.95 -2.19
N LEU A 207 0.56 -14.69 -1.99
CA LEU A 207 0.30 -15.38 -0.72
C LEU A 207 1.27 -16.51 -0.43
N GLY A 208 1.93 -17.07 -1.44
CA GLY A 208 3.07 -17.99 -1.26
C GLY A 208 4.27 -17.25 -0.68
N LEU A 209 4.63 -16.10 -1.27
CA LEU A 209 5.77 -15.27 -0.85
C LEU A 209 5.65 -14.73 0.58
N LEU A 210 4.42 -14.57 1.12
CA LEU A 210 4.23 -14.13 2.51
C LEU A 210 4.46 -15.22 3.56
N ARG A 211 4.50 -16.49 3.15
CA ARG A 211 4.66 -17.65 4.05
C ARG A 211 6.11 -18.11 4.17
N GLU A 212 6.97 -17.64 3.27
CA GLU A 212 8.42 -17.84 3.27
C GLU A 212 9.10 -16.82 4.21
#